data_AF-A0AAU9MIK9-F1
#
_entry.id   AF-A0AAU9MIK9-F1
#
_cell.length_a   1.000
_cell.length_b   1.000
_cell.length_c   1.000
_cell.angle_alpha   90.00
_cell.angle_beta   90.00
_cell.angle_gamma   90.00
#
_symmetry.space_group_name_H-M   'P 1'
#
loop_
_entity.id
_entity.type
_entity.pdbx_description
1 polymer ?
#
loop_
_entity_poly.entity_id
_entity_poly.type
_entity_poly.pdbx_seq_one_letter_code
_entity_poly.pdbx_strand_id
1 'polypeptide(L)' 'MTTAEGFRVLDEKSLREYIKATPSLASKLGTHELDNLDIKEVGDGNLNFVYIIISPSGSLVIKQAVPYIV' A
#
# COMPACT_ATOMS: atom_id res chain seq x y z
N MET A 1 14.72 6.93 9.03
CA MET A 1 14.37 8.22 9.63
C MET A 1 12.96 8.11 10.18
N THR A 2 12.80 8.18 11.49
CA THR A 2 11.51 8.09 12.19
C THR A 2 10.79 9.43 12.00
N THR A 3 9.64 9.43 11.33
CA THR A 3 8.77 10.62 11.25
C THR A 3 7.64 10.46 12.25
N ALA A 4 7.05 11.60 12.69
CA ALA A 4 6.06 11.77 13.77
C ALA A 4 5.41 10.47 14.28
N GLU A 5 5.61 10.15 15.57
CA GLU A 5 5.36 8.82 16.18
C GLU A 5 4.13 8.10 15.60
N GLY A 6 4.39 7.13 14.73
CA GLY A 6 3.37 6.28 14.10
C GLY A 6 3.37 6.30 12.56
N PHE A 7 3.96 7.30 11.90
CA PHE A 7 4.07 7.27 10.44
C PHE A 7 5.16 6.30 9.98
N ARG A 8 4.81 5.43 9.03
CA ARG A 8 5.73 4.50 8.36
C ARG A 8 5.56 4.64 6.86
N VAL A 9 6.64 4.94 6.15
CA VAL A 9 6.69 4.82 4.69
C VAL A 9 6.47 3.35 4.35
N LEU A 10 5.51 3.08 3.47
CA LEU A 10 5.19 1.74 3.02
C LEU A 10 6.12 1.35 1.87
N ASP A 11 6.43 0.07 1.84
CA ASP A 11 7.01 -0.67 0.72
C ASP A 11 6.06 -1.80 0.35
N GLU A 12 6.40 -2.60 -0.65
CA GLU A 12 5.53 -3.68 -1.14
C GLU A 12 5.12 -4.67 -0.04
N LYS A 13 6.06 -5.05 0.83
CA LYS A 13 5.83 -6.01 1.91
C LYS A 13 4.94 -5.42 3.00
N SER A 14 5.27 -4.23 3.47
CA SER A 14 4.53 -3.55 4.53
C SER A 14 3.18 -3.03 4.08
N LEU A 15 3.00 -2.74 2.79
CA LEU A 15 1.71 -2.45 2.19
C LEU A 15 0.78 -3.67 2.25
N ARG A 16 1.30 -4.87 1.99
CA ARG A 16 0.53 -6.11 2.13
C ARG A 16 0.09 -6.34 3.58
N GLU A 17 1.00 -6.14 4.53
CA GLU A 17 0.68 -6.20 5.97
C GLU A 17 -0.40 -5.18 6.34
N TYR A 18 -0.28 -3.95 5.84
CA TYR A 18 -1.25 -2.88 6.05
C TYR A 18 -2.63 -3.22 5.49
N ILE A 19 -2.71 -3.78 4.29
CA ILE A 19 -3.96 -4.24 3.66
C ILE A 19 -4.61 -5.33 4.52
N LYS A 20 -3.85 -6.33 4.96
CA LYS A 20 -4.36 -7.41 5.83
C LYS A 20 -4.90 -6.88 7.15
N ALA A 21 -4.24 -5.88 7.72
CA ALA A 21 -4.66 -5.24 8.97
C ALA A 21 -5.84 -4.27 8.79
N THR A 22 -6.26 -3.97 7.55
CA THR A 22 -7.31 -2.98 7.25
C THR A 22 -8.51 -3.65 6.56
N PRO A 23 -9.56 -4.08 7.31
CA PRO A 23 -10.66 -4.88 6.79
C PRO A 23 -11.39 -4.26 5.58
N SER A 24 -11.48 -2.93 5.53
CA SER A 24 -12.13 -2.20 4.42
C SER A 24 -11.34 -2.25 3.10
N LEU A 25 -10.03 -2.49 3.16
CA LEU A 25 -9.18 -2.71 2.00
C LEU A 25 -9.14 -4.20 1.63
N ALA A 26 -8.94 -5.06 2.63
CA ALA A 26 -8.95 -6.51 2.45
C ALA A 26 -10.24 -7.01 1.79
N SER A 27 -11.40 -6.49 2.19
CA SER A 27 -12.69 -6.88 1.60
C SER A 27 -12.82 -6.55 0.10
N LYS A 28 -12.08 -5.55 -0.40
CA LYS A 28 -12.06 -5.18 -1.83
C LYS A 28 -11.19 -6.11 -2.67
N LEU A 29 -10.24 -6.82 -2.05
CA LEU A 29 -9.28 -7.71 -2.71
C LEU A 29 -9.56 -9.20 -2.43
N GLY A 30 -10.64 -9.49 -1.72
CA GLY A 30 -10.94 -10.84 -1.23
C GLY A 30 -10.06 -11.23 -0.04
N THR A 31 -10.63 -11.98 0.91
CA THR A 31 -9.98 -12.30 2.18
C THR A 31 -9.06 -13.52 2.14
N HIS A 32 -9.14 -14.35 1.10
CA HIS A 32 -8.46 -15.65 1.03
C HIS A 32 -7.09 -15.61 0.31
N GLU A 33 -6.81 -14.57 -0.48
CA GLU A 33 -5.64 -14.52 -1.39
C GLU A 33 -4.70 -13.33 -1.13
N LEU A 34 -4.78 -12.72 0.06
CA LEU A 34 -3.96 -11.55 0.41
C LEU A 34 -2.44 -11.86 0.48
N ASP A 35 -2.07 -13.14 0.51
CA ASP A 35 -0.68 -13.61 0.42
C ASP A 35 -0.12 -13.56 -1.01
N ASN A 36 -0.96 -13.45 -2.04
CA ASN A 36 -0.58 -13.50 -3.46
C ASN A 36 -1.02 -12.26 -4.26
N LEU A 37 -1.13 -11.11 -3.61
CA LEU A 37 -1.35 -9.82 -4.28
C LEU A 37 -0.19 -9.49 -5.23
N ASP A 38 -0.52 -9.04 -6.43
CA ASP A 38 0.39 -8.37 -7.35
C ASP A 38 0.39 -6.87 -7.00
N ILE A 39 1.54 -6.34 -6.59
CA ILE A 39 1.68 -4.96 -6.11
C ILE A 39 2.77 -4.30 -6.94
N LYS A 40 2.45 -3.17 -7.57
CA LYS A 40 3.42 -2.41 -8.35
C LYS A 40 3.41 -0.95 -7.95
N GLU A 41 4.58 -0.43 -7.61
CA GLU A 41 4.82 1.01 -7.45
C GLU A 41 4.89 1.66 -8.85
N VAL A 42 4.12 2.72 -9.06
CA VAL A 42 3.96 3.43 -10.34
C VAL A 42 4.03 4.95 -10.19
N GLY A 43 4.51 5.44 -9.04
CA GLY A 43 4.75 6.85 -8.82
C GLY A 43 5.86 7.38 -9.74
N ASP A 44 5.88 8.69 -9.93
CA ASP A 44 6.90 9.40 -10.71
C ASP A 44 8.20 9.64 -9.93
N GLY A 45 8.27 9.14 -8.69
CA GLY A 45 9.42 9.27 -7.79
C GLY A 45 9.55 10.62 -7.08
N ASN A 46 8.62 11.56 -7.28
CA ASN A 46 8.81 12.94 -6.84
C ASN A 46 8.15 13.29 -5.50
N LEU A 47 6.87 12.94 -5.30
CA LEU A 47 6.07 13.47 -4.17
C LEU A 47 5.22 12.46 -3.41
N ASN A 48 4.90 11.33 -4.03
CA ASN A 48 4.06 10.30 -3.40
C ASN A 48 4.49 8.94 -3.91
N PHE A 49 4.30 7.91 -3.09
CA PHE A 49 4.29 6.55 -3.59
C PHE A 49 2.87 6.20 -4.03
N VAL A 50 2.76 5.60 -5.22
CA VAL A 50 1.48 5.16 -5.78
C VAL A 50 1.60 3.70 -6.12
N TYR A 51 0.77 2.87 -5.51
CA TYR A 51 0.74 1.43 -5.70
C TYR A 51 -0.54 1.02 -6.42
N ILE A 52 -0.40 0.22 -7.47
CA ILE A 52 -1.49 -0.55 -8.06
C ILE A 52 -1.45 -1.94 -7.42
N ILE A 53 -2.58 -2.39 -6.88
CA ILE A 53 -2.73 -3.70 -6.25
C ILE A 53 -3.81 -4.50 -6.99
N ILE A 54 -3.45 -5.69 -7.43
CA ILE A 54 -4.32 -6.59 -8.20
C ILE A 54 -4.45 -7.92 -7.47
N SER A 55 -5.68 -8.42 -7.41
CA SER A 55 -6.05 -9.75 -6.95
C SER A 55 -7.11 -10.34 -7.90
N PRO A 56 -7.35 -11.66 -7.87
CA PRO A 56 -8.45 -12.26 -8.64
C PRO A 56 -9.84 -11.72 -8.28
N SER A 57 -10.03 -11.24 -7.04
CA SER A 57 -11.31 -10.72 -6.55
C SER A 57 -11.53 -9.24 -6.84
N GLY A 58 -10.49 -8.49 -7.21
CA GLY A 58 -10.58 -7.05 -7.43
C GLY A 58 -9.22 -6.35 -7.44
N SER A 59 -9.25 -5.03 -7.65
CA SER A 59 -8.07 -4.18 -7.65
C SER A 59 -8.32 -2.87 -6.92
N LEU A 60 -7.25 -2.25 -6.43
CA LEU A 60 -7.28 -0.92 -5.84
C LEU A 60 -5.97 -0.17 -6.05
N VAL A 61 -6.03 1.14 -5.88
CA VAL A 61 -4.86 2.03 -5.88
C VAL A 61 -4.67 2.58 -4.48
N ILE A 62 -3.45 2.52 -3.96
CA ILE A 62 -3.05 3.18 -2.71
C ILE A 62 -2.05 4.27 -3.04
N LYS A 63 -2.31 5.48 -2.55
CA LYS A 63 -1.41 6.62 -2.66
C LYS A 63 -0.97 7.05 -1.26
N GLN A 64 0.33 7.09 -1.02
CA GLN A 64 0.91 7.56 0.23
C GLN A 64 1.70 8.85 -0.01
N ALA A 65 1.30 9.92 0.67
CA ALA A 65 2.16 11.10 0.81
C ALA A 65 3.33 10.74 1.72
N VAL A 66 4.55 10.97 1.25
CA VAL A 66 5.76 10.75 2.04
C VAL A 66 6.35 12.10 2.48
N PRO A 67 6.92 12.18 3.68
CA PRO A 67 7.50 13.43 4.16
C PRO A 67 8.76 13.76 3.36
N TYR A 68 8.68 14.78 2.51
CA TYR A 68 9.86 15.41 1.95
C TYR A 68 10.38 16.46 2.92
N ILE A 69 11.70 16.50 3.08
CA ILE A 69 12.36 17.65 3.69
C ILE A 69 12.23 18.76 2.64
N VAL A 70 11.36 19.74 2.92
CA VAL A 70 11.35 21.04 2.25
C VAL A 70 12.43 21.93 2.83
#